data_AF-A0A023AYP1-F1
#
_entry.id   AF-A0A023AYP1-F1
#
_cell.length_a   1.000
_cell.length_b   1.000
_cell.length_c   1.000
_cell.angle_alpha   90.00
_cell.angle_beta   90.00
_cell.angle_gamma   90.00
#
_symmetry.space_group_name_H-M   'P 1'
#
loop_
_entity.id
_entity.type
_entity.pdbx_description
1 polymer ?
#
loop_
_entity_poly.entity_id
_entity_poly.type
_entity_poly.pdbx_seq_one_letter_code
_entity_poly.pdbx_strand_id
1 'polypeptide(L)'
;MVAHSPEEFTKDHHPAEELDQAKDIWLGGKNCFRFGLGVTDTVIEKLGDIAHQLSEIRTTNSPPRELYESRLGKWIATLGLILARSDYYMDHYIYFKHRNRVLFTYFADLVRWQVPEQRGSFPATNGDGFRFIQTEHRGLRMAIRHEELFVRRLMDLLIEQHAVDTGLTRHTIIENLRHEKAFRFSAHEDTFNRLYSQASNETIARVVTEWAYHRAWALGCAAVTTMYDVATVANAPALAEFPSLRTKAEAYLLE
;
A
#
# COMPACT_ATOMS: atom_id res chain seq x y z
N MET A 1 -25.48 -51.23 -13.95
CA MET A 1 -24.22 -50.51 -13.68
C MET A 1 -23.77 -49.89 -14.99
N VAL A 2 -24.03 -48.59 -15.15
CA VAL A 2 -23.59 -47.82 -16.32
C VAL A 2 -22.27 -47.20 -15.93
N ALA A 3 -21.20 -47.57 -16.64
CA ALA A 3 -19.89 -46.94 -16.49
C ALA A 3 -19.95 -45.55 -17.13
N HIS A 4 -19.82 -44.51 -16.33
CA HIS A 4 -19.60 -43.15 -16.85
C HIS A 4 -18.15 -43.05 -17.33
N SER A 5 -17.98 -42.74 -18.61
CA SER A 5 -16.70 -42.41 -19.23
C SER A 5 -16.11 -41.15 -18.58
N PRO A 6 -14.81 -41.14 -18.19
CA PRO A 6 -14.13 -39.94 -17.71
C PRO A 6 -13.60 -39.15 -18.91
N GLU A 7 -14.49 -38.65 -19.74
CA GLU A 7 -14.16 -37.69 -20.80
C GLU A 7 -15.12 -36.50 -20.67
N GLU A 8 -14.57 -35.30 -20.86
CA GLU A 8 -15.19 -33.96 -20.73
C GLU A 8 -14.98 -33.23 -19.39
N PHE A 9 -13.71 -32.90 -19.10
CA PHE A 9 -13.37 -31.65 -18.41
C PHE A 9 -12.16 -30.97 -19.10
N THR A 10 -12.23 -30.83 -20.42
CA THR A 10 -11.41 -29.85 -21.14
C THR A 10 -12.28 -28.63 -21.41
N LYS A 11 -12.68 -27.93 -20.35
CA LYS A 11 -12.99 -26.51 -20.53
C LYS A 11 -11.65 -25.84 -20.76
N ASP A 12 -11.50 -25.22 -21.93
CA ASP A 12 -10.46 -24.24 -22.17
C ASP A 12 -10.60 -23.12 -21.13
N HIS A 13 -10.01 -23.32 -19.95
CA HIS A 13 -9.85 -22.29 -18.94
C HIS A 13 -8.79 -21.34 -19.45
N HIS A 14 -9.26 -20.22 -19.99
CA HIS A 14 -8.40 -19.17 -20.50
C HIS A 14 -7.60 -18.59 -19.32
N PRO A 15 -6.25 -18.67 -19.36
CA PRO A 15 -5.38 -18.11 -18.31
C PRO A 15 -5.62 -16.61 -18.06
N ALA A 16 -6.22 -15.92 -19.03
CA ALA A 16 -6.59 -14.52 -18.94
C ALA A 16 -7.74 -14.25 -17.94
N GLU A 17 -8.77 -15.11 -17.89
CA GLU A 17 -9.91 -14.92 -16.97
C GLU A 17 -9.51 -15.18 -15.51
N GLU A 18 -8.73 -16.24 -15.26
CA GLU A 18 -8.19 -16.55 -13.93
C GLU A 18 -7.21 -15.48 -13.44
N LEU A 19 -6.42 -14.91 -14.35
CA LEU A 19 -5.53 -13.79 -14.04
C LEU A 19 -6.34 -12.52 -13.72
N ASP A 20 -7.43 -12.25 -14.43
CA ASP A 20 -8.30 -11.11 -14.15
C ASP A 20 -9.06 -11.27 -12.83
N GLN A 21 -9.51 -12.48 -12.50
CA GLN A 21 -10.12 -12.78 -11.21
C GLN A 21 -9.09 -12.71 -10.07
N ALA A 22 -7.87 -13.20 -10.27
CA ALA A 22 -6.77 -13.05 -9.31
C ALA A 22 -6.36 -11.58 -9.14
N LYS A 23 -6.33 -10.78 -10.23
CA LYS A 23 -6.14 -9.33 -10.14
C LYS A 23 -7.24 -8.72 -9.27
N ASP A 24 -8.50 -9.06 -9.47
CA ASP A 24 -9.60 -8.52 -8.67
C ASP A 24 -9.52 -8.93 -7.19
N ILE A 25 -9.13 -10.18 -6.88
CA ILE A 25 -8.96 -10.69 -5.52
C ILE A 25 -7.78 -10.00 -4.80
N TRP A 26 -6.61 -9.96 -5.45
CA TRP A 26 -5.37 -9.45 -4.84
C TRP A 26 -5.28 -7.91 -4.86
N LEU A 27 -5.99 -7.27 -5.80
CA LEU A 27 -6.07 -5.82 -5.97
C LEU A 27 -7.44 -5.24 -5.57
N GLY A 28 -8.32 -5.99 -4.90
CA GLY A 28 -9.54 -5.43 -4.29
C GLY A 28 -10.52 -4.76 -5.28
N GLY A 29 -10.61 -5.26 -6.51
CA GLY A 29 -11.56 -4.79 -7.53
C GLY A 29 -11.33 -3.38 -8.08
N LYS A 30 -12.16 -3.01 -9.07
CA LYS A 30 -12.05 -1.81 -9.95
C LYS A 30 -11.94 -0.45 -9.26
N ASN A 31 -12.24 -0.34 -7.96
CA ASN A 31 -12.30 0.93 -7.24
C ASN A 31 -11.16 1.19 -6.26
N CYS A 32 -10.31 0.19 -5.96
CA CYS A 32 -9.26 0.34 -4.94
C CYS A 32 -7.93 0.90 -5.49
N PHE A 33 -7.80 0.99 -6.81
CA PHE A 33 -6.55 1.32 -7.49
C PHE A 33 -6.76 2.39 -8.56
N ARG A 34 -6.75 3.66 -8.16
CA ARG A 34 -6.35 4.72 -9.08
C ARG A 34 -4.83 4.72 -9.15
N PHE A 35 -4.26 3.84 -9.97
CA PHE A 35 -2.92 4.14 -10.48
C PHE A 35 -3.05 5.37 -11.41
N GLY A 36 -1.97 6.14 -11.59
CA GLY A 36 -1.94 7.06 -12.72
C GLY A 36 -2.22 6.27 -14.01
N LEU A 37 -3.02 6.81 -14.93
CA LEU A 37 -3.54 6.08 -16.10
C LEU A 37 -2.45 5.25 -16.83
N GLY A 38 -1.25 5.79 -17.03
CA GLY A 38 -0.15 5.07 -17.71
C GLY A 38 0.55 3.97 -16.90
N VAL A 39 0.41 3.97 -15.57
CA VAL A 39 0.98 2.93 -14.70
C VAL A 39 0.10 1.68 -14.71
N THR A 40 -1.22 1.84 -14.80
CA THR A 40 -2.16 0.72 -14.96
C THR A 40 -1.81 -0.09 -16.21
N ASP A 41 -1.62 0.57 -17.36
CA ASP A 41 -1.34 -0.10 -18.63
C ASP A 41 -0.01 -0.87 -18.58
N THR A 42 1.04 -0.24 -18.01
CA THR A 42 2.36 -0.88 -17.83
C THR A 42 2.29 -2.08 -16.88
N VAL A 43 1.49 -2.00 -15.81
CA VAL A 43 1.31 -3.11 -14.86
C VAL A 43 0.55 -4.26 -15.55
N ILE A 44 -0.49 -3.95 -16.31
CA ILE A 44 -1.29 -4.94 -17.05
C ILE A 44 -0.46 -5.63 -18.13
N GLU A 45 0.28 -4.88 -18.94
CA GLU A 45 1.17 -5.41 -19.99
C GLU A 45 2.18 -6.38 -19.38
N LYS A 46 2.89 -5.95 -18.32
CA LYS A 46 3.90 -6.81 -17.69
C LYS A 46 3.32 -8.02 -16.96
N LEU A 47 2.10 -7.92 -16.42
CA LEU A 47 1.38 -9.08 -15.88
C LEU A 47 0.99 -10.05 -16.99
N GLY A 48 0.55 -9.54 -18.14
CA GLY A 48 0.26 -10.33 -19.33
C GLY A 48 1.50 -11.06 -19.86
N ASP A 49 2.64 -10.36 -19.97
CA ASP A 49 3.92 -10.95 -20.37
C ASP A 49 4.37 -12.06 -19.43
N ILE A 50 4.20 -11.85 -18.11
CA ILE A 50 4.50 -12.88 -17.12
C ILE A 50 3.56 -14.05 -17.27
N ALA A 51 2.24 -13.84 -17.29
CA ALA A 51 1.27 -14.91 -17.48
C ALA A 51 1.52 -15.71 -18.78
N HIS A 52 1.92 -15.02 -19.85
CA HIS A 52 2.29 -15.64 -21.12
C HIS A 52 3.56 -16.51 -20.98
N GLN A 53 4.66 -15.95 -20.48
CA GLN A 53 5.90 -16.71 -20.21
C GLN A 53 5.64 -17.91 -19.28
N LEU A 54 4.71 -17.77 -18.34
CA LEU A 54 4.30 -18.82 -17.42
C LEU A 54 3.51 -19.94 -18.09
N SER A 55 2.63 -19.60 -19.04
CA SER A 55 1.91 -20.58 -19.85
C SER A 55 2.85 -21.37 -20.77
N GLU A 56 3.90 -20.74 -21.29
CA GLU A 56 4.93 -21.40 -22.09
C GLU A 56 5.76 -22.39 -21.26
N ILE A 57 6.13 -22.03 -20.02
CA ILE A 57 6.85 -22.92 -19.09
C ILE A 57 5.99 -24.12 -18.68
N ARG A 58 4.67 -23.94 -18.48
CA ARG A 58 3.76 -25.07 -18.15
C ARG A 58 3.67 -26.08 -19.30
N THR A 59 3.82 -25.62 -20.54
CA THR A 59 3.62 -26.43 -21.76
C THR A 59 4.92 -27.01 -22.31
N THR A 60 6.10 -26.52 -21.88
CA THR A 60 7.41 -26.98 -22.37
C THR A 60 8.29 -27.51 -21.23
N ASN A 61 9.07 -28.56 -21.49
CA ASN A 61 10.08 -29.09 -20.56
C ASN A 61 11.30 -28.13 -20.46
N SER A 62 11.12 -26.87 -20.03
CA SER A 62 12.17 -25.84 -19.88
C SER A 62 11.71 -24.70 -18.95
N PRO A 63 12.57 -23.84 -18.36
CA PRO A 63 13.97 -23.92 -17.87
C PRO A 63 14.03 -24.23 -16.35
N PRO A 64 15.22 -24.32 -15.69
CA PRO A 64 15.30 -24.55 -14.24
C PRO A 64 14.55 -23.46 -13.45
N ARG A 65 13.72 -23.91 -12.51
CA ARG A 65 12.91 -23.12 -11.56
C ARG A 65 13.60 -21.86 -11.00
N GLU A 66 14.90 -21.93 -10.77
CA GLU A 66 15.76 -20.84 -10.29
C GLU A 66 15.77 -19.62 -11.22
N LEU A 67 15.76 -19.83 -12.55
CA LEU A 67 15.70 -18.74 -13.53
C LEU A 67 14.37 -17.98 -13.42
N TYR A 68 13.28 -18.70 -13.15
CA TYR A 68 11.95 -18.13 -13.00
C TYR A 68 11.84 -17.30 -11.71
N GLU A 69 12.23 -17.88 -10.57
CA GLU A 69 12.20 -17.18 -9.28
C GLU A 69 13.04 -15.89 -9.33
N SER A 70 14.19 -15.92 -10.00
CA SER A 70 15.02 -14.74 -10.25
C SER A 70 14.31 -13.68 -11.11
N ARG A 71 13.63 -14.09 -12.19
CA ARG A 71 12.88 -13.18 -13.08
C ARG A 71 11.68 -12.55 -12.35
N LEU A 72 10.91 -13.35 -11.61
CA LEU A 72 9.79 -12.87 -10.81
C LEU A 72 10.26 -11.88 -9.74
N GLY A 73 11.34 -12.19 -9.03
CA GLY A 73 11.92 -11.29 -8.03
C GLY A 73 12.35 -9.94 -8.63
N LYS A 74 13.05 -9.96 -9.78
CA LYS A 74 13.42 -8.75 -10.51
C LYS A 74 12.21 -7.95 -10.97
N TRP A 75 11.16 -8.63 -11.40
CA TRP A 75 9.92 -7.99 -11.81
C TRP A 75 9.20 -7.32 -10.65
N ILE A 76 9.01 -8.01 -9.51
CA ILE A 76 8.41 -7.46 -8.29
C ILE A 76 9.18 -6.20 -7.86
N ALA A 77 10.52 -6.26 -7.85
CA ALA A 77 11.35 -5.13 -7.48
C ALA A 77 11.17 -3.94 -8.45
N THR A 78 11.20 -4.19 -9.75
CA THR A 78 11.00 -3.15 -10.78
C THR A 78 9.61 -2.53 -10.68
N LEU A 79 8.58 -3.35 -10.50
CA LEU A 79 7.21 -2.89 -10.37
C LEU A 79 7.02 -2.05 -9.10
N GLY A 80 7.58 -2.49 -7.97
CA GLY A 80 7.58 -1.72 -6.73
C GLY A 80 8.18 -0.32 -6.92
N LEU A 81 9.27 -0.19 -7.67
CA LEU A 81 9.87 1.13 -7.95
C LEU A 81 8.97 2.01 -8.84
N ILE A 82 8.36 1.45 -9.88
CA ILE A 82 7.45 2.18 -10.78
C ILE A 82 6.24 2.70 -9.99
N LEU A 83 5.62 1.82 -9.20
CA LEU A 83 4.48 2.15 -8.36
C LEU A 83 4.85 3.21 -7.32
N ALA A 84 5.99 3.05 -6.63
CA ALA A 84 6.44 4.01 -5.61
C ALA A 84 6.64 5.41 -6.20
N ARG A 85 7.25 5.50 -7.39
CA ARG A 85 7.49 6.78 -8.05
C ARG A 85 6.18 7.47 -8.46
N SER A 86 5.21 6.70 -8.95
CA SER A 86 3.89 7.23 -9.30
C SER A 86 3.15 7.76 -8.08
N ASP A 87 3.10 6.96 -7.01
CA ASP A 87 2.38 7.30 -5.78
C ASP A 87 3.05 8.48 -5.06
N TYR A 88 4.39 8.60 -5.13
CA TYR A 88 5.14 9.70 -4.52
C TYR A 88 4.63 11.08 -4.94
N TYR A 89 4.43 11.34 -6.23
CA TYR A 89 4.01 12.66 -6.71
C TYR A 89 2.57 12.98 -6.30
N MET A 90 1.69 11.97 -6.30
CA MET A 90 0.30 12.14 -5.90
C MET A 90 0.18 12.45 -4.41
N ASP A 91 0.86 11.67 -3.56
CA ASP A 91 0.87 11.90 -2.12
C ASP A 91 1.52 13.24 -1.77
N HIS A 92 2.61 13.61 -2.43
CA HIS A 92 3.24 14.92 -2.26
C HIS A 92 2.29 16.07 -2.61
N TYR A 93 1.55 15.97 -3.71
CA TYR A 93 0.54 16.96 -4.07
C TYR A 93 -0.56 17.08 -3.01
N ILE A 94 -1.05 15.96 -2.48
CA ILE A 94 -2.09 15.93 -1.44
C ILE A 94 -1.59 16.63 -0.17
N TYR A 95 -0.41 16.25 0.34
CA TYR A 95 0.13 16.85 1.58
C TYR A 95 0.51 18.33 1.42
N PHE A 96 0.92 18.74 0.22
CA PHE A 96 1.13 20.16 -0.09
C PHE A 96 -0.20 20.92 -0.08
N LYS A 97 -1.21 20.41 -0.79
CA LYS A 97 -2.54 21.04 -0.90
C LYS A 97 -3.26 21.13 0.45
N HIS A 98 -3.10 20.13 1.30
CA HIS A 98 -3.77 20.03 2.60
C HIS A 98 -2.91 20.51 3.78
N ARG A 99 -1.74 21.14 3.52
CA ARG A 99 -0.82 21.61 4.56
C ARG A 99 -1.51 22.39 5.67
N ASN A 100 -2.25 23.44 5.34
CA ASN A 100 -2.88 24.29 6.36
C ASN A 100 -3.86 23.52 7.25
N ARG A 101 -4.53 22.51 6.71
CA ARG A 101 -5.44 21.67 7.49
C ARG A 101 -4.68 20.74 8.44
N VAL A 102 -3.56 20.18 8.00
CA VAL A 102 -2.65 19.40 8.86
C VAL A 102 -2.09 20.28 9.99
N LEU A 103 -1.65 21.50 9.68
CA LEU A 103 -1.17 22.45 10.69
C LEU A 103 -2.25 22.80 11.71
N PHE A 104 -3.44 23.15 11.22
CA PHE A 104 -4.54 23.52 12.08
C PHE A 104 -4.94 22.36 13.00
N THR A 105 -4.99 21.13 12.46
CA THR A 105 -5.44 19.96 13.20
C THR A 105 -4.47 19.53 14.30
N TYR A 106 -3.16 19.63 14.06
CA TYR A 106 -2.15 19.02 14.94
C TYR A 106 -1.21 20.00 15.64
N PHE A 107 -1.00 21.19 15.08
CA PHE A 107 0.08 22.08 15.49
C PHE A 107 -0.37 23.49 15.82
N ALA A 108 -1.65 23.86 15.65
CA ALA A 108 -2.15 25.22 15.90
C ALA A 108 -1.79 25.73 17.31
N ASP A 109 -1.94 24.88 18.32
CA ASP A 109 -1.60 25.20 19.71
C ASP A 109 -0.13 24.92 20.07
N LEU A 110 0.71 24.54 19.13
CA LEU A 110 2.12 24.22 19.37
C LEU A 110 3.08 25.21 18.72
N VAL A 111 2.56 26.15 17.93
CA VAL A 111 3.34 27.15 17.19
C VAL A 111 3.08 28.56 17.72
N ARG A 112 4.03 29.47 17.53
CA ARG A 112 3.96 30.85 18.04
C ARG A 112 3.28 31.84 17.08
N TRP A 113 3.08 31.45 15.82
CA TRP A 113 2.44 32.28 14.81
C TRP A 113 0.98 31.85 14.60
N GLN A 114 0.20 32.72 13.98
CA GLN A 114 -1.21 32.46 13.72
C GLN A 114 -1.34 31.45 12.57
N VAL A 115 -1.94 30.30 12.86
CA VAL A 115 -2.31 29.32 11.84
C VAL A 115 -3.68 29.70 11.27
N PRO A 116 -3.85 29.75 9.93
CA PRO A 116 -5.16 30.01 9.33
C PRO A 116 -6.20 29.03 9.84
N GLU A 117 -7.34 29.55 10.32
CA GLU A 117 -8.44 28.70 10.80
C GLU A 117 -8.94 27.77 9.70
N GLN A 118 -9.16 26.52 10.06
CA GLN A 118 -9.66 25.47 9.17
C GLN A 118 -10.64 24.59 9.93
N ARG A 119 -11.42 23.78 9.22
CA ARG A 119 -12.15 22.70 9.87
C ARG A 119 -11.17 21.56 10.12
N GLY A 120 -10.90 21.26 11.39
CA GLY A 120 -10.14 20.08 11.79
C GLY A 120 -10.85 18.81 11.29
N SER A 121 -10.09 17.87 10.73
CA SER A 121 -10.60 16.56 10.30
C SER A 121 -9.55 15.49 10.52
N PHE A 122 -10.01 14.24 10.65
CA PHE A 122 -9.14 13.08 10.71
C PHE A 122 -9.57 12.03 9.66
N PRO A 123 -8.68 11.62 8.75
CA PRO A 123 -7.37 12.23 8.45
C PRO A 123 -7.51 13.68 7.96
N ALA A 124 -6.56 14.54 8.29
CA ALA A 124 -6.48 15.93 7.87
C ALA A 124 -6.27 16.04 6.35
N THR A 125 -5.64 15.06 5.74
CA THR A 125 -5.43 15.01 4.28
C THR A 125 -6.64 14.54 3.48
N ASN A 126 -7.71 14.05 4.14
CA ASN A 126 -8.92 13.61 3.46
C ASN A 126 -9.97 14.72 3.43
N GLY A 127 -10.42 15.10 2.22
CA GLY A 127 -11.37 16.18 1.96
C GLY A 127 -12.81 15.80 2.22
N ASP A 128 -13.15 14.55 1.89
CA ASP A 128 -14.51 14.03 1.92
C ASP A 128 -14.71 13.28 3.24
N GLY A 129 -15.62 13.80 4.06
CA GLY A 129 -15.89 13.30 5.40
C GLY A 129 -15.94 11.77 5.49
N PHE A 130 -15.42 11.30 6.61
CA PHE A 130 -15.25 9.91 6.99
C PHE A 130 -16.49 9.01 6.82
N ARG A 131 -16.36 7.87 6.12
CA ARG A 131 -17.32 6.75 6.15
C ARG A 131 -16.59 5.42 6.35
N PHE A 132 -16.95 4.67 7.41
CA PHE A 132 -16.48 3.31 7.61
C PHE A 132 -17.25 2.36 6.68
N ILE A 133 -16.82 2.21 5.43
CA ILE A 133 -17.30 1.16 4.53
C ILE A 133 -16.18 0.12 4.36
N GLN A 134 -16.51 -1.18 4.47
CA GLN A 134 -15.54 -2.26 4.65
C GLN A 134 -14.51 -2.39 3.50
N THR A 135 -14.93 -2.16 2.27
CA THR A 135 -14.08 -2.22 1.06
C THR A 135 -13.14 -1.02 0.93
N GLU A 136 -13.48 0.12 1.55
CA GLU A 136 -12.66 1.35 1.56
C GLU A 136 -11.60 1.37 2.68
N HIS A 137 -11.57 0.34 3.55
CA HIS A 137 -10.65 0.26 4.69
C HIS A 137 -9.17 0.33 4.30
N ARG A 138 -8.78 -0.12 3.10
CA ARG A 138 -7.38 -0.15 2.68
C ARG A 138 -6.83 1.26 2.43
N GLY A 139 -7.56 2.09 1.65
CA GLY A 139 -7.16 3.47 1.40
C GLY A 139 -7.16 4.32 2.68
N LEU A 140 -8.16 4.10 3.55
CA LEU A 140 -8.23 4.79 4.84
C LEU A 140 -7.07 4.41 5.76
N ARG A 141 -6.75 3.12 5.91
CA ARG A 141 -5.60 2.68 6.73
C ARG A 141 -4.30 3.28 6.22
N MET A 142 -4.15 3.43 4.90
CA MET A 142 -3.00 4.08 4.29
C MET A 142 -2.94 5.57 4.66
N ALA A 143 -4.04 6.30 4.51
CA ALA A 143 -4.09 7.72 4.87
C ALA A 143 -3.78 7.93 6.37
N ILE A 144 -4.38 7.12 7.24
CA ILE A 144 -4.13 7.17 8.70
C ILE A 144 -2.66 6.88 9.01
N ARG A 145 -2.09 5.80 8.46
CA ARG A 145 -0.70 5.42 8.70
C ARG A 145 0.27 6.49 8.18
N HIS A 146 -0.01 7.05 7.01
CA HIS A 146 0.80 8.12 6.44
C HIS A 146 0.78 9.33 7.37
N GLU A 147 -0.41 9.77 7.77
CA GLU A 147 -0.58 10.94 8.63
C GLU A 147 0.04 10.74 10.02
N GLU A 148 -0.10 9.56 10.62
CA GLU A 148 0.55 9.20 11.89
C GLU A 148 2.08 9.29 11.77
N LEU A 149 2.67 8.65 10.76
CA LEU A 149 4.13 8.66 10.56
C LEU A 149 4.63 10.08 10.27
N PHE A 150 3.88 10.85 9.50
CA PHE A 150 4.22 12.22 9.15
C PHE A 150 4.21 13.12 10.38
N VAL A 151 3.13 13.10 11.16
CA VAL A 151 2.98 13.92 12.37
C VAL A 151 4.07 13.56 13.39
N ARG A 152 4.35 12.26 13.57
CA ARG A 152 5.45 11.81 14.43
C ARG A 152 6.79 12.34 13.96
N ARG A 153 7.12 12.20 12.68
CA ARG A 153 8.40 12.66 12.15
C ARG A 153 8.55 14.17 12.25
N LEU A 154 7.50 14.93 11.95
CA LEU A 154 7.51 16.37 12.10
C LEU A 154 7.68 16.79 13.57
N MET A 155 7.00 16.09 14.50
CA MET A 155 7.18 16.31 15.93
C MET A 155 8.63 16.06 16.37
N ASP A 156 9.25 14.97 15.90
CA ASP A 156 10.66 14.67 16.20
C ASP A 156 11.60 15.79 15.72
N LEU A 157 11.41 16.25 14.47
CA LEU A 157 12.19 17.34 13.91
C LEU A 157 11.98 18.67 14.66
N LEU A 158 10.76 18.95 15.11
CA LEU A 158 10.46 20.15 15.91
C LEU A 158 11.11 20.09 17.29
N ILE A 159 11.12 18.92 17.93
CA ILE A 159 11.81 18.72 19.21
C ILE A 159 13.32 18.89 19.04
N GLU A 160 13.90 18.33 17.97
CA GLU A 160 15.32 18.51 17.65
C GLU A 160 15.67 19.98 17.39
N GLN A 161 14.87 20.67 16.58
CA GLN A 161 15.07 22.10 16.32
C GLN A 161 14.93 22.93 17.60
N HIS A 162 13.95 22.63 18.44
CA HIS A 162 13.76 23.36 19.70
C HIS A 162 14.91 23.13 20.67
N ALA A 163 15.48 21.93 20.72
CA ALA A 163 16.68 21.65 21.50
C ALA A 163 17.87 22.49 21.01
N VAL A 164 18.06 22.61 19.69
CA VAL A 164 19.10 23.47 19.10
C VAL A 164 18.87 24.95 19.45
N ASP A 165 17.63 25.44 19.34
CA ASP A 165 17.31 26.85 19.55
C ASP A 165 17.42 27.27 21.02
N THR A 166 17.10 26.38 21.96
CA THR A 166 16.98 26.70 23.40
C THR A 166 18.08 26.12 24.28
N GLY A 167 18.84 25.15 23.77
CA GLY A 167 19.80 24.37 24.55
C GLY A 167 19.16 23.35 25.52
N LEU A 168 17.83 23.19 25.51
CA LEU A 168 17.14 22.22 26.35
C LEU A 168 17.37 20.79 25.86
N THR A 169 17.36 19.83 26.78
CA THR A 169 17.44 18.42 26.41
C THR A 169 16.13 17.93 25.81
N ARG A 170 16.21 16.94 24.91
CA ARG A 170 15.02 16.28 24.34
C ARG A 170 14.01 15.83 25.40
N HIS A 171 14.49 15.30 26.52
CA HIS A 171 13.62 14.85 27.61
C HIS A 171 12.85 16.01 28.24
N THR A 172 13.54 17.12 28.57
CA THR A 172 12.90 18.33 29.12
C THR A 172 11.83 18.87 28.17
N ILE A 173 12.10 18.89 26.86
CA ILE A 173 11.13 19.37 25.87
C ILE A 173 9.88 18.49 25.83
N ILE A 174 10.04 17.17 25.90
CA ILE A 174 8.92 16.23 25.95
C ILE A 174 8.10 16.41 27.23
N GLU A 175 8.74 16.62 28.37
CA GLU A 175 8.05 16.89 29.63
C GLU A 175 7.27 18.21 29.57
N ASN A 176 7.87 19.26 29.01
CA ASN A 176 7.18 20.54 28.81
C ASN A 176 5.99 20.38 27.85
N LEU A 177 6.15 19.64 26.74
CA LEU A 177 5.07 19.35 25.81
C LEU A 177 3.89 18.63 26.48
N ARG A 178 4.14 17.76 27.46
CA ARG A 178 3.12 17.00 28.19
C ARG A 178 2.44 17.80 29.29
N HIS A 179 3.17 18.67 29.96
CA HIS A 179 2.74 19.27 31.23
C HIS A 179 2.50 20.78 31.16
N GLU A 180 3.15 21.50 30.25
CA GLU A 180 2.99 22.94 30.11
C GLU A 180 1.96 23.28 29.02
N LYS A 181 0.75 23.66 29.41
CA LYS A 181 -0.32 24.05 28.48
C LYS A 181 0.06 25.23 27.55
N ALA A 182 0.95 26.09 28.04
CA ALA A 182 1.45 27.25 27.30
C ALA A 182 2.69 26.94 26.44
N PHE A 183 3.18 25.69 26.41
CA PHE A 183 4.34 25.31 25.62
C PHE A 183 4.10 25.59 24.15
N ARG A 184 5.08 26.22 23.49
CA ARG A 184 5.11 26.46 22.06
C ARG A 184 6.54 26.25 21.55
N PHE A 185 6.68 25.57 20.43
CA PHE A 185 7.96 25.41 19.76
C PHE A 185 8.58 26.78 19.40
N SER A 186 9.90 26.83 19.43
CA SER A 186 10.70 28.04 19.15
C SER A 186 10.82 28.33 17.65
N ALA A 187 10.69 27.31 16.81
CA ALA A 187 10.84 27.41 15.37
C ALA A 187 9.96 28.54 14.82
N HIS A 188 10.51 29.40 13.98
CA HIS A 188 9.71 30.37 13.22
C HIS A 188 9.00 29.69 12.05
N GLU A 189 8.02 30.37 11.45
CA GLU A 189 7.21 29.83 10.35
C GLU A 189 8.06 29.27 9.19
N ASP A 190 9.10 29.99 8.75
CA ASP A 190 9.98 29.51 7.67
C ASP A 190 10.76 28.25 8.04
N THR A 191 11.22 28.18 9.29
CA THR A 191 11.91 26.98 9.80
C THR A 191 10.95 25.82 9.85
N PHE A 192 9.74 26.04 10.37
CA PHE A 192 8.69 25.04 10.39
C PHE A 192 8.35 24.56 8.97
N ASN A 193 8.27 25.45 7.98
CA ASN A 193 7.97 25.10 6.58
C ASN A 193 9.01 24.18 5.97
N ARG A 194 10.28 24.44 6.27
CA ARG A 194 11.39 23.58 5.88
C ARG A 194 11.27 22.20 6.53
N LEU A 195 11.02 22.15 7.85
CA LEU A 195 10.86 20.89 8.59
C LEU A 195 9.61 20.10 8.13
N TYR A 196 8.51 20.79 7.83
CA TYR A 196 7.31 20.19 7.25
C TYR A 196 7.62 19.53 5.92
N SER A 197 8.29 20.26 5.02
CA SER A 197 8.66 19.74 3.70
C SER A 197 9.60 18.54 3.82
N GLN A 198 10.56 18.60 4.75
CA GLN A 198 11.46 17.49 5.06
C GLN A 198 10.69 16.26 5.58
N ALA A 199 9.88 16.41 6.63
CA ALA A 199 9.08 15.33 7.21
C ALA A 199 8.13 14.71 6.18
N SER A 200 7.52 15.54 5.34
CA SER A 200 6.63 15.12 4.26
C SER A 200 7.40 14.28 3.25
N ASN A 201 8.53 14.77 2.74
CA ASN A 201 9.34 14.04 1.76
C ASN A 201 9.85 12.70 2.29
N GLU A 202 10.38 12.68 3.51
CA GLU A 202 10.88 11.45 4.16
C GLU A 202 9.75 10.44 4.38
N THR A 203 8.59 10.90 4.87
CA THR A 203 7.46 10.01 5.18
C THR A 203 6.79 9.50 3.91
N ILE A 204 6.51 10.38 2.94
CA ILE A 204 5.93 9.99 1.65
C ILE A 204 6.82 8.94 1.01
N ALA A 205 8.13 9.23 0.85
CA ALA A 205 9.06 8.30 0.22
C ALA A 205 9.05 6.92 0.88
N ARG A 206 9.01 6.88 2.23
CA ARG A 206 8.93 5.62 2.97
C ARG A 206 7.60 4.89 2.74
N VAL A 207 6.47 5.56 2.96
CA VAL A 207 5.13 4.95 2.91
C VAL A 207 4.80 4.48 1.50
N VAL A 208 5.08 5.29 0.48
CA VAL A 208 4.82 4.90 -0.92
C VAL A 208 5.71 3.75 -1.35
N THR A 209 6.96 3.69 -0.88
CA THR A 209 7.85 2.55 -1.15
C THR A 209 7.34 1.29 -0.48
N GLU A 210 7.11 1.31 0.83
CA GLU A 210 6.56 0.14 1.58
C GLU A 210 5.28 -0.37 0.92
N TRP A 211 4.42 0.53 0.48
CA TRP A 211 3.16 0.18 -0.14
C TRP A 211 3.27 -0.36 -1.55
N ALA A 212 4.10 0.28 -2.36
CA ALA A 212 4.36 -0.15 -3.72
C ALA A 212 4.98 -1.54 -3.75
N TYR A 213 5.90 -1.84 -2.84
CA TYR A 213 6.46 -3.18 -2.69
C TYR A 213 5.44 -4.18 -2.17
N HIS A 214 4.58 -3.81 -1.21
CA HIS A 214 3.49 -4.68 -0.79
C HIS A 214 2.53 -5.00 -1.95
N ARG A 215 2.21 -4.02 -2.80
CA ARG A 215 1.38 -4.21 -4.01
C ARG A 215 2.07 -5.11 -5.04
N ALA A 216 3.34 -4.82 -5.35
CA ALA A 216 4.12 -5.62 -6.28
C ALA A 216 4.28 -7.06 -5.80
N TRP A 217 4.48 -7.25 -4.50
CA TRP A 217 4.51 -8.57 -3.87
C TRP A 217 3.18 -9.30 -4.01
N ALA A 218 2.05 -8.65 -3.69
CA ALA A 218 0.72 -9.24 -3.83
C ALA A 218 0.43 -9.66 -5.28
N LEU A 219 0.83 -8.85 -6.25
CA LEU A 219 0.76 -9.19 -7.67
C LEU A 219 1.66 -10.37 -8.04
N GLY A 220 2.87 -10.44 -7.48
CA GLY A 220 3.75 -11.58 -7.63
C GLY A 220 3.16 -12.87 -7.06
N CYS A 221 2.53 -12.79 -5.88
CA CYS A 221 1.78 -13.90 -5.30
C CYS A 221 0.63 -14.33 -6.21
N ALA A 222 -0.17 -13.38 -6.73
CA ALA A 222 -1.23 -13.67 -7.68
C ALA A 222 -0.71 -14.43 -8.91
N ALA A 223 0.37 -13.94 -9.52
CA ALA A 223 1.01 -14.59 -10.66
C ALA A 223 1.45 -16.03 -10.32
N VAL A 224 2.12 -16.24 -9.18
CA VAL A 224 2.53 -17.58 -8.70
C VAL A 224 1.31 -18.48 -8.48
N THR A 225 0.24 -17.97 -7.86
CA THR A 225 -0.99 -18.75 -7.64
C THR A 225 -1.59 -19.21 -8.97
N THR A 226 -1.61 -18.35 -9.99
CA THR A 226 -2.05 -18.70 -11.35
C THR A 226 -1.11 -19.73 -12.01
N MET A 227 0.21 -19.63 -11.82
CA MET A 227 1.17 -20.61 -12.38
C MET A 227 0.94 -22.03 -11.89
N TYR A 228 0.84 -22.16 -10.57
CA TYR A 228 0.84 -23.45 -9.91
C TYR A 228 -0.56 -24.05 -9.86
N ASP A 229 -1.54 -23.37 -10.48
CA ASP A 229 -2.93 -23.77 -10.48
C ASP A 229 -3.31 -24.18 -9.06
N VAL A 230 -3.12 -23.25 -8.13
CA VAL A 230 -3.27 -23.57 -6.71
C VAL A 230 -4.69 -24.02 -6.42
N ALA A 231 -5.69 -23.73 -7.27
CA ALA A 231 -7.00 -24.35 -7.20
C ALA A 231 -6.93 -25.86 -7.48
N THR A 232 -6.21 -26.31 -8.50
CA THR A 232 -5.99 -27.72 -8.81
C THR A 232 -5.07 -28.42 -7.80
N VAL A 233 -4.09 -27.72 -7.22
CA VAL A 233 -3.28 -28.23 -6.09
C VAL A 233 -4.06 -28.21 -4.78
N ALA A 234 -4.94 -27.22 -4.58
CA ALA A 234 -5.80 -27.11 -3.41
C ALA A 234 -6.91 -28.17 -3.39
N ASN A 235 -7.38 -28.52 -4.58
CA ASN A 235 -8.32 -29.61 -4.83
C ASN A 235 -7.61 -30.95 -5.08
N ALA A 236 -6.28 -31.01 -4.96
CA ALA A 236 -5.54 -32.27 -5.05
C ALA A 236 -5.93 -33.17 -3.86
N PRO A 237 -5.94 -34.51 -4.03
CA PRO A 237 -6.36 -35.46 -3.00
C PRO A 237 -5.64 -35.30 -1.65
N ALA A 238 -4.42 -34.75 -1.64
CA ALA A 238 -3.64 -34.48 -0.45
C ALA A 238 -4.27 -33.45 0.52
N LEU A 239 -5.16 -32.56 0.05
CA LEU A 239 -5.89 -31.63 0.93
C LEU A 239 -7.20 -32.20 1.48
N ALA A 240 -7.64 -33.37 1.00
CA ALA A 240 -8.69 -34.13 1.65
C ALA A 240 -8.27 -34.62 3.06
N GLU A 241 -6.96 -34.66 3.34
CA GLU A 241 -6.38 -35.01 4.64
C GLU A 241 -6.40 -33.85 5.64
N PHE A 242 -6.71 -32.61 5.21
CA PHE A 242 -6.73 -31.41 6.07
C PHE A 242 -8.08 -30.66 5.98
N PRO A 243 -9.13 -31.14 6.68
CA PRO A 243 -10.50 -30.66 6.53
C PRO A 243 -10.73 -29.18 6.83
N SER A 244 -9.87 -28.56 7.65
CA SER A 244 -9.99 -27.17 8.11
C SER A 244 -9.62 -26.13 7.05
N LEU A 245 -8.91 -26.52 5.99
CA LEU A 245 -8.54 -25.63 4.88
C LEU A 245 -9.60 -25.64 3.77
N ARG A 246 -10.30 -26.77 3.60
CA ARG A 246 -11.37 -26.95 2.61
C ARG A 246 -12.58 -26.05 2.87
N THR A 247 -13.01 -25.95 4.14
CA THR A 247 -14.17 -25.14 4.54
C THR A 247 -13.96 -23.64 4.30
N LYS A 248 -12.71 -23.16 4.33
CA LYS A 248 -12.41 -21.77 4.03
C LYS A 248 -12.36 -21.50 2.53
N ALA A 249 -11.80 -22.41 1.74
CA ALA A 249 -11.74 -22.26 0.29
C ALA A 249 -13.14 -22.30 -0.37
N GLU A 250 -14.02 -23.19 0.09
CA GLU A 250 -15.40 -23.29 -0.42
C GLU A 250 -16.25 -22.06 -0.08
N ALA A 251 -16.00 -21.41 1.06
CA ALA A 251 -16.69 -20.17 1.44
C ALA A 251 -16.29 -18.95 0.59
N TYR A 252 -15.07 -18.91 0.04
CA TYR A 252 -14.59 -17.81 -0.81
C TYR A 252 -14.98 -17.97 -2.29
N LEU A 253 -15.44 -19.14 -2.72
CA LEU A 253 -15.81 -19.43 -4.12
C LEU A 253 -17.32 -19.36 -4.37
N LEU A 254 -18.13 -19.21 -3.31
CA LEU A 254 -19.60 -19.13 -3.36
C LEU A 254 -20.13 -17.71 -3.07
N GLU A 255 -19.25 -16.72 -2.90
CA GLU A 255 -19.55 -15.27 -2.88
C GLU A 255 -18.94 -14.59 -4.11
#